data_AF-A0A923BTW4-F1
#
_entry.id   AF-A0A923BTW4-F1
#
_cell.length_a   1.000
_cell.length_b   1.000
_cell.length_c   1.000
_cell.angle_alpha   90.00
_cell.angle_beta   90.00
_cell.angle_gamma   90.00
#
_symmetry.space_group_name_H-M   'P 1'
#
loop_
_entity.id
_entity.type
_entity.pdbx_description
1 polymer ?
#
loop_
_entity_poly.entity_id
_entity_poly.type
_entity_poly.pdbx_seq_one_letter_code
_entity_poly.pdbx_strand_id
1 'polypeptide(L)'
;MEKVRAALAAKPDGVIEAVAREHGVSTLAVLEATPEDQRRFIAAERFEALWQELATWGKVLFIVHTPDIVLECEGSLPVGSFGHGYYNIHGDSPIGGHIKAGNCKAIYLVDRAFHGRRSCSVQFFNGAGEAMFKVFVRRDAARELLPDQVARFEALKRDFA
;
A
#
# COMPACT_ATOMS: atom_id res chain seq x y z
N MET A 1 -6.99 -21.33 4.07
CA MET A 1 -7.20 -20.05 4.78
C MET A 1 -7.13 -20.15 6.31
N GLU A 2 -7.58 -21.24 6.94
CA GLU A 2 -7.50 -21.39 8.40
C GLU A 2 -6.06 -21.28 8.96
N LYS A 3 -5.10 -21.99 8.36
CA LYS A 3 -3.67 -21.90 8.74
C LYS A 3 -3.10 -20.48 8.62
N VAL A 4 -3.47 -19.76 7.56
CA VAL A 4 -3.08 -18.35 7.35
C VAL A 4 -3.64 -17.46 8.45
N ARG A 5 -4.91 -17.63 8.82
CA ARG A 5 -5.53 -16.87 9.93
C ARG A 5 -4.86 -17.19 11.27
N ALA A 6 -4.51 -18.45 11.51
CA ALA A 6 -3.78 -18.85 12.72
C ALA A 6 -2.38 -18.20 12.78
N ALA A 7 -1.64 -18.19 11.66
CA ALA A 7 -0.34 -17.52 11.58
C ALA A 7 -0.45 -16.00 11.81
N LEU A 8 -1.46 -15.35 11.23
CA LEU A 8 -1.76 -13.94 11.46
C LEU A 8 -2.15 -13.67 12.93
N ALA A 9 -2.91 -14.55 13.57
CA ALA A 9 -3.27 -14.41 14.98
C ALA A 9 -2.06 -14.58 15.90
N ALA A 10 -1.14 -15.48 15.56
CA ALA A 10 0.09 -15.72 16.32
C ALA A 10 1.09 -14.56 16.19
N LYS A 11 1.16 -13.91 15.02
CA LYS A 11 2.03 -12.75 14.78
C LYS A 11 1.28 -11.64 14.02
N PRO A 12 0.38 -10.90 14.70
CA PRO A 12 -0.50 -9.92 14.07
C PRO A 12 0.22 -8.71 13.48
N ASP A 13 1.48 -8.49 13.84
CA ASP A 13 2.32 -7.39 13.35
C ASP A 13 3.44 -7.84 12.39
N GLY A 14 3.35 -9.08 11.90
CA GLY A 14 4.29 -9.67 10.96
C GLY A 14 4.14 -9.21 9.50
N VAL A 15 5.14 -9.51 8.69
CA VAL A 15 5.18 -9.23 7.24
C VAL A 15 4.23 -10.18 6.51
N ILE A 16 3.22 -9.66 5.82
CA ILE A 16 2.21 -10.48 5.11
C ILE A 16 2.81 -11.28 3.96
N GLU A 17 3.82 -10.77 3.27
CA GLU A 17 4.52 -11.50 2.20
C GLU A 17 5.23 -12.75 2.72
N ALA A 18 5.74 -12.71 3.96
CA ALA A 18 6.39 -13.87 4.57
C ALA A 18 5.38 -14.98 4.84
N VAL A 19 4.22 -14.63 5.39
CA VAL A 19 3.10 -15.56 5.63
C VAL A 19 2.57 -16.13 4.30
N ALA A 20 2.50 -15.29 3.26
CA ALA A 20 2.06 -15.70 1.93
C ALA A 20 2.98 -16.79 1.36
N ARG A 21 4.29 -16.55 1.44
CA ARG A 21 5.32 -17.50 1.00
C ARG A 21 5.29 -18.80 1.80
N GLU A 22 5.21 -18.71 3.13
CA GLU A 22 5.17 -19.88 4.02
C GLU A 22 3.99 -20.81 3.72
N HIS A 23 2.84 -20.23 3.34
CA HIS A 23 1.62 -20.99 3.08
C HIS A 23 1.31 -21.22 1.60
N GLY A 24 2.17 -20.77 0.68
CA GLY A 24 1.97 -20.95 -0.76
C GLY A 24 0.70 -20.27 -1.29
N VAL A 25 0.35 -19.10 -0.77
CA VAL A 25 -0.79 -18.29 -1.20
C VAL A 25 -0.33 -16.90 -1.65
N SER A 26 -1.20 -16.13 -2.31
CA SER A 26 -0.86 -14.76 -2.72
C SER A 26 -0.81 -13.81 -1.52
N THR A 27 -0.03 -12.74 -1.63
CA THR A 27 0.04 -11.66 -0.63
C THR A 27 -1.34 -11.04 -0.39
N LEU A 28 -2.12 -10.86 -1.45
CA LEU A 28 -3.50 -10.37 -1.37
C LEU A 28 -4.38 -11.31 -0.53
N ALA A 29 -4.30 -12.63 -0.73
CA ALA A 29 -5.10 -13.58 0.05
C ALA A 29 -4.76 -13.54 1.55
N VAL A 30 -3.49 -13.29 1.90
CA VAL A 30 -3.09 -13.08 3.30
C VAL A 30 -3.63 -11.75 3.84
N LEU A 31 -3.54 -10.67 3.07
CA LEU A 31 -4.12 -9.38 3.48
C LEU A 31 -5.63 -9.52 3.71
N GLU A 32 -6.35 -10.18 2.80
CA GLU A 32 -7.79 -10.38 2.93
C GLU A 32 -8.18 -11.28 4.10
N ALA A 33 -7.24 -12.07 4.63
CA ALA A 33 -7.42 -12.86 5.83
C ALA A 33 -7.21 -12.08 7.14
N THR A 34 -6.68 -10.84 7.10
CA THR A 34 -6.60 -10.00 8.30
C THR A 34 -8.00 -9.55 8.74
N PRO A 35 -8.16 -9.16 10.02
CA PRO A 35 -9.39 -8.55 10.50
C PRO A 35 -9.88 -7.41 9.60
N GLU A 36 -11.21 -7.31 9.42
CA GLU A 36 -11.83 -6.35 8.50
C GLU A 36 -11.60 -4.89 8.93
N ASP A 37 -11.49 -4.61 10.22
CA ASP A 37 -11.18 -3.29 10.77
C ASP A 37 -9.76 -2.81 10.44
N GLN A 38 -8.86 -3.72 10.02
CA GLN A 38 -7.48 -3.40 9.64
C GLN A 38 -7.32 -3.11 8.14
N ARG A 39 -8.36 -3.30 7.33
CA ARG A 39 -8.29 -3.12 5.88
C ARG A 39 -9.57 -2.56 5.28
N ARG A 40 -9.44 -1.62 4.34
CA ARG A 40 -10.57 -1.12 3.56
C ARG A 40 -10.29 -1.29 2.08
N PHE A 41 -11.18 -1.99 1.39
CA PHE A 41 -11.09 -2.19 -0.06
C PHE A 41 -11.38 -0.89 -0.81
N ILE A 42 -10.64 -0.65 -1.88
CA ILE A 42 -10.86 0.40 -2.86
C ILE A 42 -10.83 -0.26 -4.24
N ALA A 43 -11.84 0.03 -5.06
CA ALA A 43 -11.94 -0.49 -6.43
C ALA A 43 -10.77 0.01 -7.29
N ALA A 44 -10.20 -0.86 -8.14
CA ALA A 44 -9.01 -0.55 -8.93
C ALA A 44 -9.24 0.59 -9.94
N GLU A 45 -10.48 0.81 -10.36
CA GLU A 45 -10.92 1.90 -11.23
C GLU A 45 -10.67 3.28 -10.60
N ARG A 46 -10.53 3.34 -9.27
CA ARG A 46 -10.20 4.58 -8.54
C ARG A 46 -8.71 4.90 -8.54
N PHE A 47 -7.87 4.13 -9.22
CA PHE A 47 -6.41 4.28 -9.22
C PHE A 47 -5.95 5.73 -9.42
N GLU A 48 -6.39 6.39 -10.48
CA GLU A 48 -5.91 7.75 -10.80
C GLU A 48 -6.41 8.79 -9.80
N ALA A 49 -7.70 8.73 -9.43
CA ALA A 49 -8.25 9.62 -8.41
C ALA A 49 -7.54 9.46 -7.06
N LEU A 50 -7.20 8.21 -6.70
CA LEU A 50 -6.46 7.92 -5.48
C LEU A 50 -5.01 8.40 -5.57
N TRP A 51 -4.35 8.23 -6.72
CA TRP A 51 -3.01 8.76 -6.95
C TRP A 51 -2.97 10.28 -6.81
N GLN A 52 -3.95 10.99 -7.39
CA GLN A 52 -4.08 12.43 -7.26
C GLN A 52 -4.24 12.87 -5.81
N GLU A 53 -5.05 12.16 -5.01
CA GLU A 53 -5.17 12.46 -3.59
C GLU A 53 -3.85 12.20 -2.84
N LEU A 54 -3.20 11.05 -3.07
CA LEU A 54 -1.92 10.73 -2.46
C LEU A 54 -0.80 11.73 -2.82
N ALA A 55 -0.85 12.32 -4.01
CA ALA A 55 0.09 13.38 -4.42
C ALA A 55 -0.02 14.65 -3.57
N THR A 56 -1.14 14.86 -2.86
CA THR A 56 -1.34 16.01 -1.96
C THR A 56 -0.73 15.81 -0.56
N TRP A 57 -0.19 14.63 -0.25
CA TRP A 57 0.27 14.27 1.10
C TRP A 57 1.64 14.86 1.46
N GLY A 58 2.31 15.54 0.52
CA GLY A 58 3.71 15.90 0.66
C GLY A 58 4.61 14.67 0.48
N LYS A 59 5.65 14.52 1.30
CA LYS A 59 6.56 13.37 1.22
C LYS A 59 5.91 12.11 1.79
N VAL A 60 5.90 11.03 1.02
CA VAL A 60 5.45 9.68 1.45
C VAL A 60 6.64 8.71 1.44
N LEU A 61 6.42 7.49 1.92
CA LEU A 61 7.37 6.38 1.71
C LEU A 61 6.77 5.41 0.69
N PHE A 62 7.37 5.34 -0.48
CA PHE A 62 6.98 4.44 -1.56
C PHE A 62 7.82 3.17 -1.48
N ILE A 63 7.16 2.01 -1.48
CA ILE A 63 7.83 0.71 -1.32
C ILE A 63 7.51 -0.22 -2.48
N VAL A 64 8.54 -0.81 -3.06
CA VAL A 64 8.45 -1.98 -3.94
C VAL A 64 9.04 -3.17 -3.20
N HIS A 65 8.24 -4.20 -2.98
CA HIS A 65 8.65 -5.40 -2.25
C HIS A 65 8.59 -6.60 -3.21
N THR A 66 9.77 -7.13 -3.54
CA THR A 66 9.93 -8.33 -4.35
C THR A 66 10.47 -9.48 -3.48
N PRO A 67 10.58 -10.71 -3.99
CA PRO A 67 11.24 -11.79 -3.26
C PRO A 67 12.67 -11.49 -2.83
N ASP A 68 13.39 -10.65 -3.59
CA ASP A 68 14.84 -10.45 -3.45
C ASP A 68 15.20 -9.13 -2.78
N ILE A 69 14.36 -8.09 -2.94
CA ILE A 69 14.61 -6.77 -2.36
C ILE A 69 13.35 -6.10 -1.84
N VAL A 70 13.52 -5.29 -0.80
CA VAL A 70 12.58 -4.24 -0.42
C VAL A 70 13.24 -2.92 -0.77
N LEU A 71 12.73 -2.25 -1.80
CA LEU A 71 13.16 -0.91 -2.15
C LEU A 71 12.23 0.09 -1.49
N GLU A 72 12.81 1.02 -0.74
CA GLU A 72 12.10 2.12 -0.10
C GLU A 72 12.59 3.45 -0.70
N CYS A 73 11.64 4.30 -1.10
CA CYS A 73 11.93 5.62 -1.65
C CYS A 73 11.09 6.67 -0.94
N GLU A 74 11.75 7.64 -0.29
CA GLU A 74 11.11 8.81 0.26
C GLU A 74 11.00 9.91 -0.81
N GLY A 75 9.79 10.45 -1.01
CA GLY A 75 9.57 11.55 -1.93
C GLY A 75 8.10 11.98 -1.97
N SER A 76 7.81 13.12 -2.58
CA SER A 76 6.44 13.46 -2.99
C SER A 76 6.06 12.63 -4.23
N LEU A 77 4.77 12.34 -4.41
CA LEU A 77 4.31 11.70 -5.64
C LEU A 77 4.01 12.79 -6.68
N PRO A 78 4.71 12.82 -7.83
CA PRO A 78 4.29 13.67 -8.93
C PRO A 78 2.90 13.24 -9.44
N VAL A 79 2.08 14.21 -9.86
CA VAL A 79 0.85 13.90 -10.59
C VAL A 79 1.25 13.32 -11.94
N GLY A 80 0.75 12.11 -12.23
CA GLY A 80 1.03 11.42 -13.49
C GLY A 80 -0.10 11.57 -14.51
N SER A 81 0.09 10.94 -15.68
CA SER A 81 -0.92 10.89 -16.74
C SER A 81 -0.86 9.57 -17.51
N PHE A 82 -2.00 9.15 -18.06
CA PHE A 82 -2.07 7.95 -18.89
C PHE A 82 -1.49 8.19 -20.29
N GLY A 83 -0.65 7.27 -20.75
CA GLY A 83 -0.07 7.26 -22.09
C GLY A 83 0.60 5.93 -22.41
N HIS A 84 0.46 5.45 -23.65
CA HIS A 84 1.07 4.19 -24.13
C HIS A 84 0.81 2.95 -23.25
N GLY A 85 -0.34 2.89 -22.59
CA GLY A 85 -0.73 1.77 -21.70
C GLY A 85 -0.14 1.83 -20.28
N TYR A 86 0.50 2.94 -19.91
CA TYR A 86 1.05 3.20 -18.57
C TYR A 86 0.47 4.47 -17.97
N TYR A 87 0.50 4.55 -16.64
CA TYR A 87 0.40 5.79 -15.89
C TYR A 87 1.83 6.29 -15.65
N ASN A 88 2.18 7.41 -16.28
CA ASN A 88 3.54 7.94 -16.35
C ASN A 88 3.72 9.02 -15.29
N ILE A 89 4.75 8.88 -14.47
CA ILE A 89 5.03 9.74 -13.33
C ILE A 89 6.42 10.34 -13.53
N HIS A 90 6.45 11.64 -13.81
CA HIS A 90 7.68 12.41 -14.00
C HIS A 90 7.52 13.76 -13.29
N GLY A 91 8.60 14.25 -12.69
CA GLY A 91 8.61 15.52 -11.97
C GLY A 91 9.83 15.65 -11.09
N ASP A 92 9.84 16.70 -10.26
CA ASP A 92 10.89 16.93 -9.28
C ASP A 92 10.68 16.07 -8.03
N SER A 93 10.96 14.77 -8.16
CA SER A 93 10.90 13.77 -7.10
C SER A 93 11.77 12.57 -7.46
N PRO A 94 12.40 11.89 -6.47
CA PRO A 94 13.06 10.61 -6.72
C PRO A 94 12.07 9.50 -7.09
N ILE A 95 10.76 9.70 -6.84
CA ILE A 95 9.70 8.78 -7.23
C ILE A 95 9.23 9.14 -8.64
N GLY A 96 9.72 8.39 -9.62
CA GLY A 96 9.32 8.52 -11.02
C GLY A 96 9.31 7.17 -11.75
N GLY A 97 8.73 7.14 -12.94
CA GLY A 97 8.68 5.95 -13.80
C GLY A 97 7.32 5.72 -14.43
N HIS A 98 7.04 4.45 -14.75
CA HIS A 98 5.87 4.04 -15.50
C HIS A 98 5.15 2.90 -14.78
N ILE A 99 3.90 3.13 -14.38
CA ILE A 99 3.08 2.13 -13.70
C ILE A 99 2.09 1.56 -14.69
N LYS A 100 2.09 0.24 -14.90
CA LYS A 100 1.07 -0.43 -15.72
C LYS A 100 -0.24 -0.56 -14.92
N ALA A 101 -0.91 0.57 -14.68
CA ALA A 101 -2.07 0.66 -13.79
C ALA A 101 -3.23 -0.25 -14.22
N GLY A 102 -3.36 -0.58 -15.52
CA GLY A 102 -4.33 -1.57 -16.00
C GLY A 102 -4.14 -3.00 -15.44
N ASN A 103 -2.96 -3.31 -14.87
CA ASN A 103 -2.72 -4.56 -14.16
C ASN A 103 -3.24 -4.53 -12.71
N CYS A 104 -3.56 -3.36 -12.15
CA CYS A 104 -4.10 -3.22 -10.80
C CYS A 104 -5.51 -3.82 -10.76
N LYS A 105 -5.77 -4.72 -9.80
CA LYS A 105 -7.05 -5.41 -9.61
C LYS A 105 -7.67 -5.21 -8.24
N ALA A 106 -6.87 -4.85 -7.25
CA ALA A 106 -7.38 -4.48 -5.94
C ALA A 106 -6.49 -3.41 -5.31
N ILE A 107 -7.09 -2.50 -4.57
CA ILE A 107 -6.39 -1.52 -3.75
C ILE A 107 -6.93 -1.65 -2.33
N TYR A 108 -6.05 -1.57 -1.34
CA TYR A 108 -6.44 -1.58 0.05
C TYR A 108 -5.78 -0.46 0.84
N LEU A 109 -6.59 0.24 1.64
CA LEU A 109 -6.08 0.95 2.81
C LEU A 109 -5.81 -0.09 3.89
N VAL A 110 -4.63 -0.08 4.47
CA VAL A 110 -4.20 -1.04 5.49
C VAL A 110 -3.75 -0.26 6.72
N ASP A 111 -4.46 -0.47 7.83
CA ASP A 111 -4.21 0.14 9.13
C ASP A 111 -4.01 -0.97 10.15
N ARG A 112 -2.75 -1.37 10.33
CA ARG A 112 -2.40 -2.49 11.20
C ARG A 112 -1.10 -2.21 11.95
N ALA A 113 -0.89 -2.93 13.04
CA ALA A 113 0.42 -2.94 13.67
C ALA A 113 1.47 -3.56 12.73
N PHE A 114 2.68 -3.00 12.74
CA PHE A 114 3.86 -3.56 12.12
C PHE A 114 5.03 -3.38 13.09
N HIS A 115 5.62 -4.48 13.55
CA HIS A 115 6.64 -4.50 14.62
C HIS A 115 6.24 -3.66 15.85
N GLY A 116 5.05 -3.93 16.39
CA GLY A 116 4.53 -3.29 17.60
C GLY A 116 4.02 -1.85 17.48
N ARG A 117 4.02 -1.24 16.28
CA ARG A 117 3.54 0.14 16.08
C ARG A 117 2.47 0.22 15.01
N ARG A 118 1.46 1.08 15.20
CA ARG A 118 0.44 1.38 14.18
C ARG A 118 1.10 1.83 12.88
N SER A 119 0.74 1.22 11.75
CA SER A 119 1.24 1.54 10.42
C SER A 119 0.07 1.70 9.46
N CYS A 120 0.07 2.81 8.72
CA CYS A 120 -0.98 3.13 7.75
C CYS A 120 -0.38 3.15 6.33
N SER A 121 -0.97 2.38 5.41
CA SER A 121 -0.49 2.28 4.03
C SER A 121 -1.62 2.11 3.03
N VAL A 122 -1.38 2.51 1.80
CA VAL A 122 -2.20 2.19 0.63
C VAL A 122 -1.44 1.18 -0.21
N GLN A 123 -2.03 0.02 -0.48
CA GLN A 123 -1.37 -1.09 -1.14
C GLN A 123 -2.12 -1.46 -2.43
N PHE A 124 -1.39 -1.59 -3.52
CA PHE A 124 -1.92 -1.84 -4.86
C PHE A 124 -1.56 -3.25 -5.28
N PHE A 125 -2.52 -4.04 -5.73
CA PHE A 125 -2.35 -5.46 -6.05
C PHE A 125 -2.67 -5.76 -7.50
N ASN A 126 -1.85 -6.62 -8.12
CA ASN A 126 -2.06 -7.07 -9.49
C ASN A 126 -3.05 -8.26 -9.56
N GLY A 127 -3.36 -8.73 -10.78
CA GLY A 127 -4.24 -9.88 -11.00
C GLY A 127 -3.73 -11.24 -10.49
N ALA A 128 -2.44 -11.36 -10.15
CA ALA A 128 -1.89 -12.54 -9.48
C ALA A 128 -1.98 -12.44 -7.94
N GLY A 129 -2.50 -11.33 -7.42
CA GLY A 129 -2.58 -11.07 -5.97
C GLY A 129 -1.24 -10.66 -5.35
N GLU A 130 -0.26 -10.23 -6.14
CA GLU A 130 0.99 -9.66 -5.63
C GLU A 130 0.90 -8.15 -5.48
N ALA A 131 1.58 -7.59 -4.49
CA ALA A 131 1.67 -6.15 -4.30
C ALA A 131 2.52 -5.55 -5.43
N MET A 132 1.93 -4.67 -6.24
CA MET A 132 2.64 -3.88 -7.25
C MET A 132 3.60 -2.90 -6.57
N PHE A 133 3.09 -2.20 -5.56
CA PHE A 133 3.80 -1.25 -4.72
C PHE A 133 2.90 -0.84 -3.54
N LYS A 134 3.48 -0.08 -2.60
CA LYS A 134 2.80 0.44 -1.42
C LYS A 134 3.19 1.89 -1.17
N VAL A 135 2.26 2.67 -0.63
CA VAL A 135 2.50 4.05 -0.20
C VAL A 135 2.18 4.13 1.30
N PHE A 136 3.18 4.49 2.11
CA PHE A 136 3.05 4.57 3.56
C PHE A 136 2.96 6.01 4.05
N VAL A 137 2.11 6.22 5.06
CA VAL A 137 2.16 7.40 5.92
C VAL A 137 3.53 7.47 6.58
N ARG A 138 4.14 8.66 6.54
CA ARG A 138 5.47 8.89 7.10
C ARG A 138 5.46 8.96 8.61
N ARG A 139 6.66 8.84 9.15
CA ARG A 139 6.95 9.12 10.54
C ARG A 139 7.90 10.30 10.68
N ASP A 140 7.78 11.00 11.79
CA ASP A 140 8.73 12.02 12.21
C ASP A 140 10.01 11.43 12.85
N ALA A 141 10.87 12.31 13.36
CA ALA A 141 12.10 11.92 14.04
C ALA A 141 11.87 11.12 15.34
N ALA A 142 10.71 11.30 15.99
CA ALA A 142 10.29 10.53 17.16
C ALA A 142 9.68 9.16 16.79
N ARG A 143 9.59 8.87 15.48
CA ARG A 143 8.96 7.68 14.90
C ARG A 143 7.45 7.64 15.12
N GLU A 144 6.80 8.78 15.28
CA GLU A 144 5.34 8.92 15.33
C GLU A 144 4.78 9.21 13.93
N LEU A 145 3.58 8.72 13.63
CA LEU A 145 2.97 8.97 12.31
C LEU A 145 2.66 10.47 12.16
N LEU A 146 2.91 11.02 10.96
CA LEU A 146 2.64 12.43 10.69
C LEU A 146 1.13 12.72 10.79
N PRO A 147 0.68 13.61 11.71
CA PRO A 147 -0.75 13.81 11.97
C PRO A 147 -1.57 14.22 10.74
N ASP A 148 -1.03 15.11 9.90
CA ASP A 148 -1.74 15.58 8.69
C ASP A 148 -1.94 14.45 7.67
N GLN A 149 -0.96 13.57 7.51
CA GLN A 149 -1.10 12.41 6.61
C GLN A 149 -2.04 11.35 7.20
N VAL A 150 -2.04 11.16 8.52
CA VAL A 150 -3.03 10.30 9.19
C VAL A 150 -4.44 10.83 8.94
N ALA A 151 -4.67 12.14 9.09
CA ALA A 151 -5.98 12.73 8.83
C ALA A 151 -6.45 12.50 7.39
N ARG A 152 -5.56 12.62 6.40
CA ARG A 152 -5.85 12.32 4.99
C ARG A 152 -6.09 10.83 4.75
N PHE A 153 -5.32 9.94 5.38
CA PHE A 153 -5.54 8.50 5.31
C PHE A 153 -6.91 8.11 5.88
N GLU A 154 -7.34 8.71 7.00
CA GLU A 154 -8.68 8.50 7.54
C GLU A 154 -9.78 9.08 6.65
N ALA A 155 -9.51 10.16 5.91
CA ALA A 155 -10.43 10.68 4.90
C ALA A 155 -10.62 9.71 3.73
N LEU A 156 -9.54 9.07 3.26
CA LEU A 156 -9.65 8.02 2.24
C LEU A 156 -10.59 6.88 2.65
N LYS A 157 -10.59 6.47 3.93
CA LYS A 157 -11.50 5.44 4.44
C LYS A 157 -12.98 5.82 4.34
N ARG A 158 -13.30 7.10 4.15
CA ARG A 158 -14.66 7.61 3.95
C ARG A 158 -14.96 7.87 2.48
N ASP A 159 -14.01 8.45 1.75
CA ASP A 159 -14.27 9.05 0.43
C ASP A 159 -13.99 8.09 -0.76
N PHE A 160 -13.26 7.00 -0.51
CA PHE A 160 -12.91 5.98 -1.51
C PHE A 160 -13.50 4.59 -1.23
N ALA A 161 -14.17 4.49 -0.09
CA ALA A 161 -14.74 3.28 0.51
C ALA A 161 -16.13 2.92 -0.04
#